data_AF-A0A624UT77-F1
#
_entry.id   AF-A0A624UT77-F1
#
_cell.length_a   1.000
_cell.length_b   1.000
_cell.length_c   1.000
_cell.angle_alpha   90.00
_cell.angle_beta   90.00
_cell.angle_gamma   90.00
#
_symmetry.space_group_name_H-M   'P 1'
#
loop_
_entity.id
_entity.type
_entity.pdbx_description
1 polymer ?
#
loop_
_entity_poly.entity_id
_entity_poly.type
_entity_poly.pdbx_seq_one_letter_code
_entity_poly.pdbx_strand_id
1 'polypeptide(L)'
;HSEEELAQCFANENPQYTFSESLDYISRTHSYGFTASTENRIYSISGAQGKHGANHELMHLLSAPGGKTKMLLQISANMMEGTNEYFTREVEQSMPVIEPEITAAYSFTYPKQYEFIKTIIDVCGETVKNALYQIHFCDEDTACLIDAMLLQWKQKSAMGNMKP
;
A
#
# COMPACT_ATOMS: atom_id res chain seq x y z
N HIS A 1 4.74 14.37 -13.97
CA HIS A 1 5.88 15.22 -13.57
C HIS A 1 7.20 14.58 -14.04
N SER A 2 8.29 15.35 -14.14
CA SER A 2 9.66 14.81 -14.09
C SER A 2 10.02 14.39 -12.65
N GLU A 3 11.15 13.69 -12.46
CA GLU A 3 11.64 13.39 -11.10
C GLU A 3 11.93 14.67 -10.29
N GLU A 4 12.52 15.69 -10.92
CA GLU A 4 12.83 16.97 -10.29
C GLU A 4 11.55 17.73 -9.90
N GLU A 5 10.55 17.74 -10.76
CA GLU A 5 9.24 18.33 -10.46
C GLU A 5 8.55 17.59 -9.30
N LEU A 6 8.62 16.26 -9.28
CA LEU A 6 8.05 15.46 -8.20
C LEU A 6 8.79 15.72 -6.88
N ALA A 7 10.13 15.81 -6.91
CA ALA A 7 10.95 16.13 -5.74
C ALA A 7 10.64 17.52 -5.17
N GLN A 8 10.41 18.50 -6.04
CA GLN A 8 10.01 19.84 -5.59
C GLN A 8 8.64 19.81 -4.92
N CYS A 9 7.66 19.10 -5.48
CA CYS A 9 6.35 18.95 -4.87
C CYS A 9 6.45 18.23 -3.51
N PHE A 10 7.27 17.18 -3.43
CA PHE A 10 7.48 16.42 -2.20
C PHE A 10 8.11 17.28 -1.09
N ALA A 11 9.14 18.06 -1.42
CA ALA A 11 9.80 18.98 -0.48
C ALA A 11 8.83 20.07 0.03
N ASN A 12 7.92 20.54 -0.83
CA ASN A 12 6.91 21.53 -0.42
C ASN A 12 5.90 20.95 0.58
N GLU A 13 5.48 19.70 0.40
CA GLU A 13 4.58 19.00 1.33
C GLU A 13 5.30 18.55 2.62
N ASN A 14 6.61 18.30 2.53
CA ASN A 14 7.43 17.80 3.62
C ASN A 14 8.63 18.73 3.90
N PRO A 15 8.38 19.89 4.54
CA PRO A 15 9.40 20.94 4.73
C PRO A 15 10.60 20.51 5.59
N GLN A 16 10.54 19.33 6.22
CA GLN A 16 11.67 18.71 6.90
C GLN A 16 12.75 18.15 5.94
N TYR A 17 12.44 17.98 4.66
CA TYR A 17 13.40 17.55 3.64
C TYR A 17 13.79 18.71 2.74
N THR A 18 15.08 18.83 2.44
CA THR A 18 15.56 19.70 1.37
C THR A 18 15.17 19.13 0.00
N PHE A 19 15.22 19.97 -1.05
CA PHE A 19 15.07 19.51 -2.42
C PHE A 19 16.04 18.38 -2.77
N SER A 20 17.31 18.48 -2.36
CA SER A 20 18.33 17.47 -2.64
C SER A 20 18.04 16.14 -1.96
N GLU A 21 17.56 16.16 -0.72
CA GLU A 21 17.16 14.93 0.01
C GLU A 21 15.90 14.31 -0.59
N SER A 22 14.96 15.15 -1.03
CA SER A 22 13.72 14.69 -1.69
C SER A 22 14.02 14.04 -3.04
N LEU A 23 14.94 14.62 -3.82
CA LEU A 23 15.37 14.07 -5.09
C LEU A 23 16.13 12.74 -4.89
N ASP A 24 17.08 12.68 -3.95
CA ASP A 24 17.79 11.43 -3.61
C ASP A 24 16.80 10.34 -3.19
N TYR A 25 15.81 10.69 -2.36
CA TYR A 25 14.78 9.77 -1.92
C TYR A 25 13.98 9.21 -3.11
N ILE A 26 13.42 10.06 -3.97
CA ILE A 26 12.60 9.65 -5.11
C ILE A 26 13.40 8.75 -6.06
N SER A 27 14.59 9.20 -6.47
CA SER A 27 15.40 8.46 -7.43
C SER A 27 15.90 7.12 -6.87
N ARG A 28 16.26 7.05 -5.58
CA ARG A 28 16.82 5.83 -4.97
C ARG A 28 15.75 4.81 -4.55
N THR A 29 14.58 5.28 -4.14
CA THR A 29 13.47 4.42 -3.72
C THR A 29 12.50 4.10 -4.83
N HIS A 30 12.65 4.75 -5.99
CA HIS A 30 11.68 4.70 -7.08
C HIS A 30 10.28 5.11 -6.59
N SER A 31 10.22 6.07 -5.67
CA SER A 31 8.98 6.65 -5.14
C SER A 31 8.38 7.57 -6.19
N TYR A 32 7.73 6.94 -7.18
CA TYR A 32 7.24 7.56 -8.40
C TYR A 32 5.89 8.26 -8.26
N GLY A 33 5.37 8.34 -7.04
CA GLY A 33 4.27 9.21 -6.67
C GLY A 33 4.18 9.41 -5.16
N PHE A 34 3.40 10.40 -4.75
CA PHE A 34 2.94 10.57 -3.38
C PHE A 34 1.58 11.29 -3.35
N THR A 35 0.83 11.05 -2.28
CA THR A 35 -0.44 11.73 -1.99
C THR A 35 -0.20 12.91 -1.05
N ALA A 36 -0.45 14.14 -1.53
CA ALA A 36 -0.36 15.32 -0.69
C ALA A 36 -1.52 15.36 0.31
N SER A 37 -1.18 15.50 1.59
CA SER A 37 -2.12 15.39 2.71
C SER A 37 -3.01 16.62 2.87
N THR A 38 -2.53 17.77 2.43
CA THR A 38 -3.24 19.05 2.53
C THR A 38 -4.27 19.25 1.41
N GLU A 39 -3.95 18.79 0.19
CA GLU A 39 -4.78 18.99 -1.00
C GLU A 39 -5.55 17.74 -1.45
N ASN A 40 -5.31 16.57 -0.83
CA ASN A 40 -5.77 15.27 -1.32
C ASN A 40 -5.46 15.08 -2.81
N ARG A 41 -4.24 15.45 -3.20
CA ARG A 41 -3.78 15.47 -4.58
C ARG A 41 -2.68 14.45 -4.80
N ILE A 42 -2.80 13.67 -5.88
CA ILE A 42 -1.74 12.76 -6.31
C ILE A 42 -0.74 13.53 -7.15
N TYR A 43 0.53 13.42 -6.79
CA TYR A 43 1.65 13.79 -7.63
C TYR A 43 2.34 12.51 -8.08
N SER A 44 2.55 12.33 -9.38
CA SER A 44 3.30 11.20 -9.93
C SER A 44 4.18 11.58 -11.12
N ILE A 45 5.22 10.79 -11.37
CA ILE A 45 6.03 10.95 -12.59
C ILE A 45 5.20 10.58 -13.82
N SER A 46 5.50 11.19 -14.96
CA SER A 46 4.86 10.88 -16.23
C SER A 46 5.42 9.58 -16.81
N GLY A 47 4.56 8.74 -17.40
CA GLY A 47 4.97 7.47 -18.04
C GLY A 47 4.53 6.24 -17.26
N ALA A 48 4.78 5.06 -17.83
CA ALA A 48 4.14 3.83 -17.37
C ALA A 48 4.66 3.33 -16.00
N GLN A 49 5.90 3.62 -15.61
CA GLN A 49 6.38 3.39 -14.24
C GLN A 49 5.70 4.29 -13.21
N GLY A 50 5.36 5.53 -13.60
CA GLY A 50 4.57 6.45 -12.79
C GLY A 50 3.08 6.11 -12.74
N LYS A 51 2.58 5.24 -13.62
CA LYS A 51 1.19 4.76 -13.57
C LYS A 51 0.95 3.84 -12.38
N HIS A 52 1.87 2.91 -12.12
CA HIS A 52 1.79 2.08 -10.91
C HIS A 52 1.84 2.95 -9.65
N GLY A 53 2.79 3.89 -9.58
CA GLY A 53 2.84 4.87 -8.49
C GLY A 53 1.54 5.67 -8.36
N ALA A 54 0.97 6.16 -9.46
CA ALA A 54 -0.31 6.86 -9.44
C ALA A 54 -1.48 5.97 -8.95
N ASN A 55 -1.51 4.70 -9.34
CA ASN A 55 -2.51 3.74 -8.87
C ASN A 55 -2.33 3.46 -7.38
N HIS A 56 -1.09 3.30 -6.92
CA HIS A 56 -0.76 3.14 -5.50
C HIS A 56 -1.26 4.34 -4.68
N GLU A 57 -0.95 5.56 -5.12
CA GLU A 57 -1.42 6.78 -4.48
C GLU A 57 -2.94 6.97 -4.57
N LEU A 58 -3.57 6.48 -5.65
CA LEU A 58 -5.03 6.45 -5.75
C LEU A 58 -5.64 5.58 -4.65
N MET A 59 -5.04 4.43 -4.35
CA MET A 59 -5.51 3.59 -3.25
C MET A 59 -5.38 4.31 -1.89
N HIS A 60 -4.35 5.13 -1.68
CA HIS A 60 -4.24 5.99 -0.49
C HIS A 60 -5.35 7.05 -0.41
N LEU A 61 -5.72 7.67 -1.53
CA LEU A 61 -6.83 8.63 -1.56
C LEU A 61 -8.20 7.97 -1.30
N LEU A 62 -8.39 6.75 -1.78
CA LEU A 62 -9.62 6.00 -1.57
C LEU A 62 -9.75 5.45 -0.14
N SER A 63 -8.63 5.36 0.59
CA SER A 63 -8.58 4.72 1.92
C SER A 63 -9.04 5.66 3.04
N ALA A 64 -8.40 6.82 3.16
CA ALA A 64 -8.69 7.84 4.17
C ALA A 64 -8.13 9.20 3.73
N PRO A 65 -8.57 10.32 4.34
CA PRO A 65 -7.98 11.63 4.08
C PRO A 65 -6.46 11.62 4.25
N GLY A 66 -5.73 11.97 3.18
CA GLY A 66 -4.27 11.91 3.12
C GLY A 66 -3.65 10.53 3.37
N GLY A 67 -4.37 9.42 3.13
CA GLY A 67 -3.90 8.05 3.35
C GLY A 67 -3.73 7.66 4.82
N LYS A 68 -4.21 8.48 5.77
CA LYS A 68 -4.01 8.29 7.22
C LYS A 68 -5.01 7.32 7.83
N THR A 69 -5.02 6.08 7.34
CA THR A 69 -5.88 5.01 7.84
C THR A 69 -5.56 4.67 9.30
N LYS A 70 -6.52 4.05 10.02
CA LYS A 70 -6.27 3.50 11.35
C LYS A 70 -5.13 2.47 11.36
N MET A 71 -4.90 1.79 10.24
CA MET A 71 -3.76 0.89 10.07
C MET A 71 -2.42 1.60 10.22
N LEU A 72 -2.25 2.78 9.61
CA LEU A 72 -1.05 3.61 9.77
C LEU A 72 -0.89 4.05 11.24
N LEU A 73 -1.98 4.52 11.84
CA LEU A 73 -1.97 5.18 13.14
C LEU A 73 -1.83 4.20 14.33
N GLN A 74 -2.33 2.97 14.19
CA GLN A 74 -2.42 2.00 15.30
C GLN A 74 -1.53 0.77 15.11
N ILE A 75 -1.11 0.44 13.88
CA ILE A 75 -0.28 -0.75 13.61
C ILE A 75 1.12 -0.35 13.15
N SER A 76 1.28 0.07 11.88
CA SER A 76 2.55 0.56 11.35
C SER A 76 2.40 1.08 9.91
N ALA A 77 3.32 1.95 9.49
CA ALA A 77 3.46 2.33 8.08
C ALA A 77 3.70 1.11 7.17
N ASN A 78 4.52 0.14 7.58
CA ASN A 78 4.79 -1.06 6.77
C ASN A 78 3.52 -1.89 6.48
N MET A 79 2.61 -2.00 7.45
CA MET A 79 1.32 -2.69 7.27
C MET A 79 0.41 -1.92 6.32
N MET A 80 0.36 -0.60 6.48
CA MET A 80 -0.45 0.26 5.64
C MET A 80 0.04 0.24 4.18
N GLU A 81 1.34 0.47 3.94
CA GLU A 81 1.93 0.44 2.60
C GLU A 81 1.82 -0.94 1.95
N GLY A 82 2.03 -2.01 2.71
CA GLY A 82 1.87 -3.38 2.20
C GLY A 82 0.43 -3.69 1.80
N THR A 83 -0.54 -3.21 2.59
CA THR A 83 -1.97 -3.42 2.31
C THR A 83 -2.39 -2.59 1.11
N ASN A 84 -1.94 -1.33 1.04
CA ASN A 84 -2.17 -0.46 -0.09
C ASN A 84 -1.61 -1.06 -1.39
N GLU A 85 -0.36 -1.55 -1.34
CA GLU A 85 0.30 -2.20 -2.47
C GLU A 85 -0.42 -3.49 -2.88
N TYR A 86 -0.86 -4.31 -1.92
CA TYR A 86 -1.63 -5.53 -2.21
C TYR A 86 -2.90 -5.20 -3.01
N PHE A 87 -3.71 -4.25 -2.54
CA PHE A 87 -4.94 -3.88 -3.24
C PHE A 87 -4.68 -3.15 -4.56
N THR A 88 -3.58 -2.39 -4.66
CA THR A 88 -3.14 -1.78 -5.92
C THR A 88 -2.92 -2.85 -6.98
N ARG A 89 -2.16 -3.90 -6.66
CA ARG A 89 -1.88 -4.99 -7.60
C ARG A 89 -3.14 -5.80 -7.95
N GLU A 90 -4.05 -6.02 -7.00
CA GLU A 90 -5.34 -6.69 -7.27
C GLU A 90 -6.18 -5.90 -8.29
N VAL A 91 -6.22 -4.57 -8.16
CA VAL A 91 -6.93 -3.70 -9.10
C VAL A 91 -6.25 -3.73 -10.47
N GLU A 92 -4.93 -3.60 -10.52
CA GLU A 92 -4.15 -3.63 -11.76
C GLU A 92 -4.28 -4.96 -12.51
N GLN A 93 -4.27 -6.10 -11.79
CA GLN A 93 -4.49 -7.42 -12.37
C GLN A 93 -5.92 -7.63 -12.90
N SER A 94 -6.88 -6.85 -12.38
CA SER A 94 -8.27 -6.87 -12.85
C SER A 94 -8.51 -5.96 -14.06
N MET A 95 -7.52 -5.16 -14.47
CA MET A 95 -7.63 -4.29 -15.65
C MET A 95 -7.59 -5.12 -16.94
N PRO A 96 -8.38 -4.75 -17.98
CA PRO A 96 -8.42 -5.49 -19.24
C PRO A 96 -7.11 -5.42 -20.03
N VAL A 97 -6.31 -4.38 -19.82
CA VAL A 97 -4.98 -4.19 -20.40
C VAL A 97 -4.06 -3.67 -19.32
N ILE A 98 -2.99 -4.39 -19.03
CA ILE A 98 -1.92 -3.95 -18.14
C ILE A 98 -0.65 -3.70 -18.96
N GLU A 99 -0.14 -2.49 -18.88
CA GLU A 99 1.12 -2.13 -19.54
C GLU A 99 2.27 -2.88 -18.85
N PRO A 100 3.20 -3.53 -19.60
CA PRO A 100 4.30 -4.30 -19.01
C PRO A 100 5.13 -3.53 -17.97
N GLU A 101 5.27 -2.23 -18.17
CA GLU A 101 5.99 -1.32 -17.29
C GLU A 101 5.32 -1.15 -15.91
N ILE A 102 4.00 -1.32 -15.81
CA ILE A 102 3.28 -1.37 -14.52
C ILE A 102 3.74 -2.61 -13.75
N THR A 103 3.72 -3.77 -14.39
CA THR A 103 4.17 -5.02 -13.73
C THR A 103 5.66 -5.03 -13.41
N ALA A 104 6.49 -4.32 -14.19
CA ALA A 104 7.90 -4.15 -13.89
C ALA A 104 8.11 -3.38 -12.56
N ALA A 105 7.19 -2.47 -12.22
CA ALA A 105 7.26 -1.66 -11.01
C ALA A 105 7.08 -2.45 -9.70
N TYR A 106 6.48 -3.64 -9.77
CA TYR A 106 6.26 -4.51 -8.60
C TYR A 106 7.55 -4.96 -7.93
N SER A 107 8.65 -5.00 -8.69
CA SER A 107 9.95 -5.46 -8.21
C SER A 107 10.64 -4.47 -7.27
N PHE A 108 10.26 -3.20 -7.31
CA PHE A 108 10.86 -2.13 -6.51
C PHE A 108 9.87 -1.37 -5.63
N THR A 109 8.57 -1.43 -5.90
CA THR A 109 7.54 -0.75 -5.10
C THR A 109 7.08 -1.65 -3.95
N TYR A 110 7.55 -1.35 -2.73
CA TYR A 110 7.24 -2.06 -1.49
C TYR A 110 7.24 -3.61 -1.56
N PRO A 111 8.22 -4.27 -2.22
CA PRO A 111 8.13 -5.70 -2.52
C PRO A 111 8.06 -6.55 -1.24
N LYS A 112 8.77 -6.19 -0.19
CA LYS A 112 8.77 -6.94 1.08
C LYS A 112 7.45 -6.81 1.83
N GLN A 113 6.87 -5.61 1.83
CA GLN A 113 5.60 -5.33 2.50
C GLN A 113 4.44 -6.01 1.75
N TYR A 114 4.45 -5.96 0.41
CA TYR A 114 3.51 -6.73 -0.41
C TYR A 114 3.59 -8.23 -0.10
N GLU A 115 4.78 -8.82 -0.14
CA GLU A 115 4.96 -10.26 0.11
C GLU A 115 4.51 -10.66 1.51
N PHE A 116 4.73 -9.80 2.51
CA PHE A 116 4.24 -10.03 3.87
C PHE A 116 2.71 -10.09 3.92
N ILE A 117 2.02 -9.09 3.34
CA ILE A 117 0.55 -9.05 3.31
C ILE A 117 -0.01 -10.21 2.49
N LYS A 118 0.56 -10.48 1.32
CA LYS A 118 0.19 -11.62 0.48
C LYS A 118 0.31 -12.93 1.24
N THR A 119 1.42 -13.14 1.96
CA THR A 119 1.63 -14.35 2.76
C THR A 119 0.58 -14.51 3.85
N ILE A 120 0.24 -13.43 4.55
CA ILE A 120 -0.83 -13.47 5.57
C ILE A 120 -2.15 -13.87 4.92
N ILE A 121 -2.51 -13.27 3.79
CA ILE A 121 -3.74 -13.57 3.07
C ILE A 121 -3.75 -15.02 2.55
N ASP A 122 -2.64 -15.51 1.99
CA ASP A 122 -2.54 -16.89 1.51
C ASP A 122 -2.73 -17.91 2.65
N VAL A 123 -2.25 -17.60 3.86
CA VAL A 123 -2.35 -18.50 5.03
C VAL A 123 -3.73 -18.42 5.69
N CYS A 124 -4.29 -17.22 5.81
CA CYS A 124 -5.50 -16.93 6.59
C CYS A 124 -6.77 -16.78 5.73
N GLY A 125 -6.62 -16.74 4.42
CA GLY A 125 -7.70 -16.63 3.44
C GLY A 125 -8.48 -15.32 3.49
N GLU A 126 -9.66 -15.35 2.88
CA GLU A 126 -10.54 -14.20 2.69
C GLU A 126 -10.96 -13.50 3.99
N THR A 127 -10.93 -14.19 5.14
CA THR A 127 -11.29 -13.55 6.42
C THR A 127 -10.34 -12.40 6.74
N VAL A 128 -9.02 -12.61 6.56
CA VAL A 128 -8.03 -11.56 6.83
C VAL A 128 -7.98 -10.55 5.69
N LYS A 129 -8.13 -10.97 4.42
CA LYS A 129 -8.25 -10.04 3.30
C LYS A 129 -9.40 -9.04 3.50
N ASN A 130 -10.56 -9.51 3.94
CA ASN A 130 -11.70 -8.66 4.25
C ASN A 130 -11.42 -7.72 5.43
N ALA A 131 -10.77 -8.19 6.50
CA ALA A 131 -10.42 -7.31 7.61
C ALA A 131 -9.45 -6.20 7.18
N LEU A 132 -8.45 -6.51 6.36
CA LEU A 132 -7.54 -5.51 5.79
C LEU A 132 -8.30 -4.50 4.92
N TYR A 133 -9.23 -4.96 4.08
CA TYR A 133 -10.09 -4.09 3.27
C TYR A 133 -10.93 -3.15 4.14
N GLN A 134 -11.57 -3.67 5.18
CA GLN A 134 -12.44 -2.90 6.08
C GLN A 134 -11.66 -1.79 6.81
N ILE A 135 -10.47 -2.11 7.32
CA ILE A 135 -9.62 -1.10 7.99
C ILE A 135 -9.12 -0.06 6.98
N HIS A 136 -8.71 -0.51 5.79
CA HIS A 136 -8.07 0.37 4.81
C HIS A 136 -9.09 1.27 4.11
N PHE A 137 -10.23 0.76 3.65
CA PHE A 137 -11.18 1.52 2.82
C PHE A 137 -12.51 1.86 3.49
N CYS A 138 -12.83 1.26 4.66
CA CYS A 138 -14.12 1.46 5.32
C CYS A 138 -14.00 2.15 6.69
N ASP A 139 -12.81 2.61 7.06
CA ASP A 139 -12.52 3.22 8.36
C ASP A 139 -12.91 2.34 9.57
N GLU A 140 -12.86 1.01 9.42
CA GLU A 140 -13.08 0.09 10.53
C GLU A 140 -11.87 0.06 11.49
N ASP A 141 -12.14 -0.32 12.75
CA ASP A 141 -11.09 -0.44 13.77
C ASP A 141 -10.17 -1.64 13.51
N THR A 142 -8.91 -1.55 13.97
CA THR A 142 -7.92 -2.62 13.81
C THR A 142 -8.26 -3.90 14.58
N ALA A 143 -9.19 -3.83 15.54
CA ALA A 143 -9.73 -4.99 16.23
C ALA A 143 -10.24 -6.09 15.28
N CYS A 144 -10.84 -5.73 14.13
CA CYS A 144 -11.38 -6.74 13.20
C CYS A 144 -10.28 -7.60 12.56
N LEU A 145 -9.07 -7.08 12.39
CA LEU A 145 -7.91 -7.85 11.92
C LEU A 145 -7.42 -8.82 12.99
N ILE A 146 -7.36 -8.37 14.25
CA ILE A 146 -6.97 -9.23 15.38
C ILE A 146 -7.96 -10.39 15.50
N ASP A 147 -9.27 -10.11 15.46
CA ASP A 147 -10.31 -11.12 15.53
C ASP A 147 -10.24 -12.12 14.36
N ALA A 148 -10.01 -11.64 13.14
CA ALA A 148 -9.82 -12.47 11.97
C ALA A 148 -8.60 -13.41 12.12
N MET A 149 -7.46 -12.90 12.59
CA MET A 149 -6.26 -13.70 12.82
C MET A 149 -6.46 -14.72 13.94
N LEU A 150 -7.11 -14.34 15.05
CA LEU A 150 -7.42 -15.24 16.16
C LEU A 150 -8.37 -16.37 15.75
N LEU A 151 -9.37 -16.07 14.92
CA LEU A 151 -10.27 -17.08 14.37
C LEU A 151 -9.49 -18.11 13.54
N GLN A 152 -8.62 -17.64 12.64
CA GLN A 152 -7.78 -18.51 11.82
C GLN A 152 -6.82 -19.36 12.65
N TRP A 153 -6.21 -18.77 13.68
CA TRP A 153 -5.37 -19.52 14.62
C TRP A 153 -6.15 -20.64 15.32
N LYS A 154 -7.31 -20.33 15.90
CA LYS A 154 -8.16 -21.32 16.58
C LYS A 154 -8.56 -22.47 15.66
N GLN A 155 -8.97 -22.16 14.43
CA GLN A 155 -9.36 -23.16 13.43
C GLN A 155 -8.18 -24.08 13.06
N LYS A 156 -7.00 -23.52 12.78
CA LYS A 156 -5.81 -24.31 12.44
C LYS A 156 -5.29 -25.12 13.63
N SER A 157 -5.33 -24.58 14.84
CA SER A 157 -4.97 -25.31 16.06
C SER A 157 -5.90 -26.50 16.33
N ALA A 158 -7.21 -26.33 16.12
CA ALA A 158 -8.16 -27.44 16.23
C ALA A 158 -7.90 -28.52 15.17
N MET A 159 -7.57 -28.15 13.93
CA MET A 159 -7.21 -29.10 12.87
C MET A 159 -5.88 -29.83 13.13
N GLY A 160 -4.89 -29.14 13.71
CA GLY A 160 -3.62 -29.75 14.10
C GLY A 160 -3.79 -30.83 15.18
N ASN A 161 -4.76 -30.65 16.07
CA ASN A 161 -5.14 -31.62 17.10
C ASN A 161 -6.01 -32.78 16.58
N MET A 162 -6.41 -32.75 15.30
CA MET A 162 -7.18 -33.81 14.63
C MET A 162 -6.34 -34.67 13.67
N LYS A 163 -5.00 -34.54 13.67
CA LYS A 163 -4.14 -35.51 12.97
C LYS A 163 -4.19 -36.85 13.73
N PRO A 164 -4.49 -37.99 13.05
CA PRO A 164 -4.49 -39.31 13.67
C PRO A 164 -3.10 -39.72 14.17
#